data_AF-A0A2V9T6P3-F1
#
_entry.id   AF-A0A2V9T6P3-F1
#
_cell.length_a   1.000
_cell.length_b   1.000
_cell.length_c   1.000
_cell.angle_alpha   90.00
_cell.angle_beta   90.00
_cell.angle_gamma   90.00
#
_symmetry.space_group_name_H-M   'P 1'
#
loop_
_entity.id
_entity.type
_entity.pdbx_description
1 polymer ?
#
loop_
_entity_poly.entity_id
_entity_poly.type
_entity_poly.pdbx_seq_one_letter_code
_entity_poly.pdbx_strand_id
1 'polypeptide(L)'
;MLTVGSEGLYEWLVSDQQFDLLQLCPEVVLRRYVAITSIDSGSLVPTEKQTRAGWQSRGKIAYSPRVQSVEEIPSAGWDEWYIFDKAVDLGASHLADSIFEVPQEPGHVSVFVNYGFALHPPERAKLATLFWPQIARISPESYVADNDYLTFVSGNKALFASVLDAVKTLDGATAKLSLDHGGHC
;
A
#
# COMPACT_ATOMS: atom_id res chain seq x y z
N MET A 1 12.94 4.47 -11.16
CA MET A 1 11.94 5.25 -11.92
C MET A 1 10.75 5.57 -11.04
N LEU A 2 10.50 6.86 -10.85
CA LEU A 2 9.31 7.39 -10.20
C LEU A 2 8.31 7.87 -11.26
N THR A 3 7.08 7.37 -11.20
CA THR A 3 5.96 7.81 -12.04
C THR A 3 4.81 8.29 -11.17
N VAL A 4 4.12 9.35 -11.58
CA VAL A 4 2.97 9.90 -10.86
C VAL A 4 1.78 10.07 -11.78
N GLY A 5 0.59 10.05 -11.21
CA GLY A 5 -0.64 10.35 -11.93
C GLY A 5 -1.80 10.62 -10.97
N SER A 6 -3.00 10.67 -11.54
CA SER A 6 -4.23 10.90 -10.79
C SER A 6 -5.39 10.15 -11.43
N GLU A 7 -6.34 9.71 -10.62
CA GLU A 7 -7.61 9.10 -11.05
C GLU A 7 -8.72 9.55 -10.09
N GLY A 8 -9.71 10.27 -10.61
CA GLY A 8 -10.81 10.81 -9.81
C GLY A 8 -10.32 11.71 -8.66
N LEU A 9 -10.57 11.27 -7.41
CA LEU A 9 -10.17 12.00 -6.20
C LEU A 9 -8.75 11.67 -5.71
N TYR A 10 -8.11 10.68 -6.33
CA TYR A 10 -6.84 10.14 -5.86
C TYR A 10 -5.68 10.64 -6.72
N GLU A 11 -4.57 10.92 -6.04
CA GLU A 11 -3.25 11.04 -6.63
C GLU A 11 -2.49 9.74 -6.35
N TRP A 12 -1.65 9.32 -7.29
CA TRP A 12 -0.90 8.08 -7.16
C TRP A 12 0.54 8.23 -7.64
N LEU A 13 1.42 7.42 -7.06
CA LEU A 13 2.79 7.27 -7.49
C LEU A 13 3.19 5.79 -7.53
N VAL A 14 4.13 5.49 -8.42
CA VAL A 14 4.80 4.21 -8.53
C VAL A 14 6.30 4.45 -8.49
N SER A 15 7.01 3.71 -7.64
CA SER A 15 8.48 3.71 -7.56
C SER A 15 8.99 2.27 -7.63
N ASP A 16 10.07 2.05 -8.37
CA ASP A 16 10.83 0.79 -8.36
C ASP A 16 11.98 0.80 -7.34
N GLN A 17 12.12 1.87 -6.56
CA GLN A 17 13.08 1.93 -5.47
C GLN A 17 12.61 1.12 -4.27
N GLN A 18 13.54 0.40 -3.65
CA GLN A 18 13.29 -0.29 -2.38
C GLN A 18 13.66 0.62 -1.21
N PHE A 19 12.68 0.97 -0.41
CA PHE A 19 12.84 1.74 0.83
C PHE A 19 11.67 1.46 1.77
N ASP A 20 11.86 1.74 3.06
CA ASP A 20 10.79 1.64 4.05
C ASP A 20 9.94 2.93 4.04
N LEU A 21 8.72 2.84 3.49
CA LEU A 21 7.79 3.96 3.43
C LEU A 21 7.47 4.52 4.81
N LEU A 22 7.36 3.68 5.84
CA LEU A 22 6.98 4.12 7.19
C LEU A 22 8.13 4.81 7.92
N GLN A 23 9.38 4.53 7.55
CA GLN A 23 10.53 5.31 8.04
C GLN A 23 10.59 6.70 7.43
N LEU A 24 10.20 6.85 6.16
CA LEU A 24 10.20 8.16 5.48
C LEU A 24 8.99 9.00 5.84
N CYS A 25 7.82 8.37 5.85
CA CYS A 25 6.51 9.02 5.95
C CYS A 25 5.63 8.28 6.97
N PRO A 26 5.99 8.30 8.27
CA PRO A 26 5.22 7.62 9.32
C PRO A 26 3.77 8.12 9.41
N GLU A 27 3.51 9.37 9.02
CA GLU A 27 2.19 9.99 8.98
C GLU A 27 1.19 9.26 8.07
N VAL A 28 1.65 8.40 7.14
CA VAL A 28 0.79 7.56 6.33
C VAL A 28 -0.11 6.70 7.22
N VAL A 29 0.40 6.16 8.32
CA VAL A 29 -0.33 5.25 9.21
C VAL A 29 -0.60 5.81 10.61
N LEU A 30 0.19 6.77 11.09
CA LEU A 30 0.03 7.29 12.45
C LEU A 30 -1.34 7.91 12.67
N ARG A 31 -1.99 7.55 13.78
CA ARG A 31 -3.35 7.98 14.16
C ARG A 31 -4.44 7.55 13.17
N ARG A 32 -4.16 6.59 12.29
CA ARG A 32 -5.09 5.98 11.34
C ARG A 32 -5.42 4.54 11.71
N TYR A 33 -6.28 3.93 10.91
CA TYR A 33 -6.62 2.51 10.96
C TYR A 33 -6.12 1.86 9.67
N VAL A 34 -5.49 0.69 9.80
CA VAL A 34 -4.93 -0.06 8.68
C VAL A 34 -5.67 -1.39 8.56
N ALA A 35 -6.13 -1.71 7.36
CA ALA A 35 -6.59 -3.03 6.98
C ALA A 35 -5.53 -3.67 6.07
N ILE A 36 -4.94 -4.77 6.53
CA ILE A 36 -3.92 -5.54 5.82
C ILE A 36 -4.61 -6.70 5.11
N THR A 37 -4.64 -6.65 3.78
CA THR A 37 -5.23 -7.68 2.91
C THR A 37 -4.20 -8.70 2.44
N SER A 38 -2.92 -8.33 2.46
CA SER A 38 -1.77 -9.21 2.20
C SER A 38 -0.55 -8.77 3.01
N ILE A 39 0.21 -9.74 3.51
CA ILE A 39 1.57 -9.59 4.06
C ILE A 39 2.41 -10.79 3.62
N ASP A 40 3.58 -10.55 3.02
CA ASP A 40 4.41 -11.62 2.42
C ASP A 40 3.57 -12.56 1.52
N SER A 41 2.75 -11.97 0.66
CA SER A 41 1.76 -12.65 -0.20
C SER A 41 0.67 -13.47 0.51
N GLY A 42 0.61 -13.45 1.85
CA GLY A 42 -0.29 -14.24 2.68
C GLY A 42 -1.23 -13.40 3.55
N SER A 43 -2.07 -14.07 4.35
CA SER A 43 -2.94 -13.38 5.31
C SER A 43 -2.20 -13.15 6.62
N LEU A 44 -2.31 -11.94 7.19
CA LEU A 44 -1.80 -11.69 8.53
C LEU A 44 -2.70 -12.38 9.57
N VAL A 45 -2.10 -13.27 10.36
CA VAL A 45 -2.70 -13.81 11.59
C VAL A 45 -2.06 -13.08 12.78
N PRO A 46 -2.79 -12.18 13.47
CA PRO A 46 -2.24 -11.47 14.61
C PRO A 46 -1.78 -12.44 15.70
N THR A 47 -0.59 -12.22 16.21
CA THR A 47 -0.09 -12.90 17.41
C THR A 47 -0.94 -12.54 18.62
N GLU A 48 -0.89 -13.34 19.69
CA GLU A 48 -1.62 -13.00 20.93
C GLU A 48 -1.26 -11.60 21.47
N LYS A 49 0.01 -11.17 21.31
CA LYS A 49 0.45 -9.84 21.71
C LYS A 49 -0.28 -8.76 20.90
N GLN A 50 -0.37 -8.92 19.59
CA GLN A 50 -1.07 -8.00 18.70
C GLN A 50 -2.58 -8.01 18.98
N THR A 51 -3.17 -9.18 19.20
CA THR A 51 -4.59 -9.32 19.59
C THR A 51 -4.88 -8.59 20.91
N ARG A 52 -4.01 -8.74 21.93
CA ARG A 52 -4.13 -7.98 23.19
C ARG A 52 -3.94 -6.48 23.00
N ALA A 53 -3.17 -6.05 22.00
CA ALA A 53 -3.03 -4.65 21.61
C ALA A 53 -4.22 -4.14 20.77
N GLY A 54 -5.18 -5.00 20.42
CA GLY A 54 -6.41 -4.62 19.74
C GLY A 54 -6.47 -4.98 18.26
N TRP A 55 -5.46 -5.65 17.70
CA TRP A 55 -5.54 -6.19 16.35
C TRP A 55 -6.60 -7.29 16.26
N GLN A 56 -7.26 -7.35 15.12
CA GLN A 56 -8.28 -8.36 14.84
C GLN A 56 -8.05 -8.96 13.45
N SER A 57 -8.47 -10.20 13.24
CA SER A 57 -8.51 -10.81 11.90
C SER A 57 -9.91 -11.32 11.62
N ARG A 58 -10.47 -10.93 10.48
CA ARG A 58 -11.81 -11.33 10.01
C ARG A 58 -11.79 -11.38 8.49
N GLY A 59 -12.39 -12.41 7.91
CA GLY A 59 -12.51 -12.52 6.45
C GLY A 59 -11.17 -12.53 5.72
N LYS A 60 -10.12 -13.12 6.31
CA LYS A 60 -8.73 -13.09 5.81
C LYS A 60 -8.10 -11.68 5.74
N ILE A 61 -8.66 -10.69 6.44
CA ILE A 61 -8.13 -9.33 6.54
C ILE A 61 -7.78 -9.06 8.00
N ALA A 62 -6.58 -8.53 8.24
CA ALA A 62 -6.21 -8.07 9.57
C ALA A 62 -6.47 -6.57 9.71
N TYR A 63 -7.07 -6.17 10.82
CA TYR A 63 -7.45 -4.81 11.12
C TYR A 63 -6.69 -4.32 12.34
N SER A 64 -6.03 -3.17 12.21
CA SER A 64 -5.31 -2.54 13.31
C SER A 64 -6.26 -1.83 14.27
N PRO A 65 -5.87 -1.67 15.55
CA PRO A 65 -6.39 -0.56 16.36
C PRO A 65 -5.94 0.78 15.74
N ARG A 66 -6.35 1.90 16.33
CA ARG A 66 -5.82 3.20 15.92
C ARG A 66 -4.32 3.25 16.19
N VAL A 67 -3.52 3.30 15.13
CA VAL A 67 -2.05 3.16 15.18
C VAL A 67 -1.44 4.28 16.02
N GLN A 68 -0.64 3.91 17.00
CA GLN A 68 0.07 4.87 17.85
C GLN A 68 1.56 4.96 17.51
N SER A 69 2.13 3.88 16.96
CA SER A 69 3.53 3.79 16.57
C SER A 69 3.67 2.97 15.29
N VAL A 70 4.64 3.31 14.44
CA VAL A 70 4.84 2.63 13.15
C VAL A 70 5.36 1.20 13.33
N GLU A 71 6.06 0.94 14.43
CA GLU A 71 6.56 -0.38 14.82
C GLU A 71 5.43 -1.38 15.13
N GLU A 72 4.20 -0.91 15.30
CA GLU A 72 3.02 -1.74 15.47
C GLU A 72 2.50 -2.31 14.14
N ILE A 73 2.93 -1.75 12.99
CA ILE A 73 2.49 -2.17 11.66
C ILE A 73 3.41 -3.28 11.15
N PRO A 74 2.86 -4.49 10.91
CA PRO A 74 3.62 -5.55 10.29
C PRO A 74 3.91 -5.23 8.82
N SER A 75 5.17 -5.39 8.43
CA SER A 75 5.63 -5.32 7.04
C SER A 75 6.61 -6.45 6.80
N ALA A 76 6.49 -7.13 5.65
CA ALA A 76 7.38 -8.22 5.25
C ALA A 76 7.70 -8.20 3.75
N GLY A 77 7.30 -7.14 3.03
CA GLY A 77 7.33 -7.09 1.57
C GLY A 77 6.18 -7.89 0.97
N TRP A 78 5.77 -7.57 -0.25
CA TRP A 78 4.54 -8.11 -0.86
C TRP A 78 3.30 -7.83 0.00
N ASP A 79 3.27 -6.60 0.52
CA ASP A 79 2.30 -6.10 1.48
C ASP A 79 1.22 -5.27 0.78
N GLU A 80 -0.03 -5.43 1.21
CA GLU A 80 -1.15 -4.61 0.71
C GLU A 80 -1.99 -4.07 1.86
N TRP A 81 -2.07 -2.73 1.92
CA TRP A 81 -2.70 -1.99 3.01
C TRP A 81 -3.73 -1.00 2.49
N TYR A 82 -4.86 -0.94 3.19
CA TYR A 82 -5.86 0.12 3.06
C TYR A 82 -5.89 0.94 4.35
N ILE A 83 -5.78 2.25 4.22
CA ILE A 83 -5.64 3.18 5.35
C ILE A 83 -6.87 4.08 5.45
N PHE A 84 -7.37 4.26 6.67
CA PHE A 84 -8.60 5.00 6.96
C PHE A 84 -8.47 5.93 8.17
N ASP A 85 -9.20 7.05 8.14
CA ASP A 85 -9.37 7.94 9.29
C ASP A 85 -10.24 7.33 10.42
N LYS A 86 -11.06 6.34 10.10
CA LYS A 86 -11.94 5.62 11.03
C LYS A 86 -11.88 4.12 10.76
N ALA A 87 -12.24 3.29 11.73
CA ALA A 87 -12.36 1.86 11.50
C ALA A 87 -13.41 1.55 10.42
N VAL A 88 -13.05 0.71 9.45
CA VAL A 88 -13.90 0.28 8.34
C VAL A 88 -13.82 -1.25 8.23
N ASP A 89 -14.96 -1.91 8.03
CA ASP A 89 -15.03 -3.33 7.67
C ASP A 89 -15.05 -3.46 6.16
N LEU A 90 -14.07 -4.16 5.59
CA LEU A 90 -14.00 -4.41 4.15
C LEU A 90 -14.73 -5.69 3.73
N GLY A 91 -15.17 -6.50 4.68
CA GLY A 91 -15.78 -7.81 4.44
C GLY A 91 -14.73 -8.91 4.33
N ALA A 92 -14.74 -9.62 3.21
CA ALA A 92 -13.88 -10.77 2.96
C ALA A 92 -12.86 -10.51 1.85
N SER A 93 -11.61 -10.85 2.13
CA SER A 93 -10.54 -10.90 1.13
C SER A 93 -10.60 -12.20 0.34
N HIS A 94 -10.43 -12.05 -0.96
CA HIS A 94 -10.25 -13.11 -1.94
C HIS A 94 -8.78 -13.47 -2.15
N LEU A 95 -7.99 -13.38 -1.08
CA LEU A 95 -6.62 -13.86 -1.07
C LEU A 95 -6.57 -15.33 -1.53
N ALA A 96 -5.66 -15.60 -2.47
CA ALA A 96 -5.44 -16.86 -3.20
C ALA A 96 -6.48 -17.21 -4.28
N ASP A 97 -7.51 -16.39 -4.47
CA ASP A 97 -8.45 -16.54 -5.58
C ASP A 97 -7.99 -15.71 -6.81
N SER A 98 -8.49 -16.07 -8.00
CA SER A 98 -8.28 -15.28 -9.21
C SER A 98 -9.04 -13.97 -9.13
N ILE A 99 -8.34 -12.82 -9.14
CA ILE A 99 -8.98 -11.49 -9.08
C ILE A 99 -9.90 -11.20 -10.28
N PHE A 100 -9.81 -11.99 -11.34
CA PHE A 100 -10.65 -11.90 -12.54
C PHE A 100 -11.98 -12.65 -12.41
N GLU A 101 -12.12 -13.50 -11.39
CA GLU A 101 -13.26 -14.40 -11.21
C GLU A 101 -14.05 -14.12 -9.92
N VAL A 102 -13.52 -13.25 -9.05
CA VAL A 102 -14.13 -12.93 -7.75
C VAL A 102 -15.16 -11.80 -7.87
N PRO A 103 -16.21 -11.81 -7.01
CA PRO A 103 -17.22 -10.74 -7.01
C PRO A 103 -16.61 -9.35 -6.86
N GLN A 104 -17.10 -8.40 -7.67
CA GLN A 104 -16.66 -7.00 -7.70
C GLN A 104 -17.67 -6.07 -7.01
N GLU A 105 -18.18 -6.49 -5.86
CA GLU A 105 -19.26 -5.83 -5.11
C GLU A 105 -18.85 -5.53 -3.65
N PRO A 106 -19.59 -4.68 -2.91
CA PRO A 106 -19.26 -4.35 -1.53
C PRO A 106 -19.15 -5.60 -0.63
N GLY A 107 -18.15 -5.61 0.26
CA GLY A 107 -17.87 -6.75 1.14
C GLY A 107 -16.92 -7.80 0.55
N HIS A 108 -16.47 -7.61 -0.70
CA HIS A 108 -15.51 -8.48 -1.38
C HIS A 108 -14.28 -7.68 -1.80
N VAL A 109 -13.08 -8.17 -1.44
CA VAL A 109 -11.81 -7.47 -1.68
C VAL A 109 -10.87 -8.37 -2.49
N SER A 110 -10.55 -7.93 -3.70
CA SER A 110 -9.44 -8.49 -4.49
C SER A 110 -8.09 -8.07 -3.91
N VAL A 111 -7.11 -8.97 -3.92
CA VAL A 111 -5.73 -8.70 -3.50
C VAL A 111 -4.86 -8.52 -4.74
N PHE A 112 -4.35 -7.30 -4.95
CA PHE A 112 -3.63 -6.96 -6.19
C PHE A 112 -2.13 -7.20 -6.07
N VAL A 113 -1.53 -6.92 -4.91
CA VAL A 113 -0.06 -6.98 -4.72
C VAL A 113 0.57 -8.29 -5.23
N ASN A 114 -0.12 -9.42 -5.06
CA ASN A 114 0.34 -10.76 -5.47
C ASN A 114 0.38 -10.99 -7.00
N TYR A 115 -0.16 -10.06 -7.79
CA TYR A 115 -0.07 -10.06 -9.25
C TYR A 115 1.03 -9.12 -9.77
N GLY A 116 1.96 -8.73 -8.88
CA GLY A 116 2.96 -7.69 -9.13
C GLY A 116 2.30 -6.34 -9.38
N PHE A 117 1.29 -5.98 -8.60
CA PHE A 117 0.50 -4.78 -8.89
C PHE A 117 1.35 -3.51 -8.94
N ALA A 118 1.21 -2.77 -10.04
CA ALA A 118 1.61 -1.37 -10.13
C ALA A 118 0.73 -0.65 -11.15
N LEU A 119 0.48 0.64 -10.93
CA LEU A 119 -0.32 1.49 -11.85
C LEU A 119 0.47 1.90 -13.12
N HIS A 120 1.76 1.64 -13.13
CA HIS A 120 2.68 1.80 -14.25
C HIS A 120 3.71 0.66 -14.17
N PRO A 121 4.19 0.08 -15.28
CA PRO A 121 4.02 0.48 -16.69
C PRO A 121 2.72 -0.04 -17.36
N PRO A 122 2.39 0.42 -18.59
CA PRO A 122 1.11 0.13 -19.27
C PRO A 122 0.78 -1.36 -19.44
N GLU A 123 1.78 -2.25 -19.41
CA GLU A 123 1.58 -3.70 -19.45
C GLU A 123 0.73 -4.20 -18.27
N ARG A 124 0.73 -3.45 -17.15
CA ARG A 124 -0.08 -3.73 -15.95
C ARG A 124 -1.47 -3.08 -15.97
N ALA A 125 -1.84 -2.36 -17.04
CA ALA A 125 -3.10 -1.60 -17.13
C ALA A 125 -4.36 -2.43 -16.87
N LYS A 126 -4.35 -3.74 -17.18
CA LYS A 126 -5.48 -4.63 -16.87
C LYS A 126 -5.80 -4.69 -15.38
N LEU A 127 -4.79 -4.65 -14.51
CA LEU A 127 -5.00 -4.66 -13.06
C LEU A 127 -5.66 -3.34 -12.61
N ALA A 128 -5.26 -2.21 -13.21
CA ALA A 128 -5.85 -0.91 -12.93
C ALA A 128 -7.37 -0.87 -13.21
N THR A 129 -7.85 -1.59 -14.24
CA THR A 129 -9.29 -1.65 -14.57
C THR A 129 -10.16 -2.32 -13.50
N LEU A 130 -9.58 -3.20 -12.68
CA LEU A 130 -10.24 -3.84 -11.54
C LEU A 130 -9.99 -3.07 -10.25
N PHE A 131 -8.80 -2.50 -10.11
CA PHE A 131 -8.36 -1.74 -8.95
C PHE A 131 -9.19 -0.48 -8.70
N TRP A 132 -9.36 0.38 -9.71
CA TRP A 132 -10.05 1.66 -9.51
C TRP A 132 -11.51 1.52 -9.07
N PRO A 133 -12.32 0.61 -9.63
CA PRO A 133 -13.63 0.30 -9.08
C PRO A 133 -13.58 -0.13 -7.61
N GLN A 134 -12.61 -0.93 -7.20
CA GLN A 134 -12.46 -1.34 -5.79
C GLN A 134 -12.11 -0.16 -4.88
N ILE A 135 -11.18 0.71 -5.30
CA ILE A 135 -10.84 1.94 -4.58
C ILE A 135 -12.05 2.88 -4.47
N ALA A 136 -12.83 3.02 -5.53
CA ALA A 136 -14.04 3.85 -5.51
C ALA A 136 -15.10 3.30 -4.55
N ARG A 137 -15.25 1.96 -4.45
CA ARG A 137 -16.18 1.31 -3.51
C ARG A 137 -15.72 1.40 -2.06
N ILE A 138 -14.44 1.11 -1.80
CA ILE A 138 -13.86 1.07 -0.44
C ILE A 138 -13.64 2.48 0.10
N SER A 139 -13.28 3.42 -0.78
CA SER A 139 -12.94 4.80 -0.47
C SER A 139 -11.93 4.93 0.67
N PRO A 140 -10.76 4.25 0.61
CA PRO A 140 -9.73 4.44 1.62
C PRO A 140 -9.18 5.87 1.54
N GLU A 141 -8.59 6.37 2.63
CA GLU A 141 -7.84 7.62 2.50
C GLU A 141 -6.59 7.41 1.65
N SER A 142 -5.88 6.31 1.94
CA SER A 142 -4.68 5.91 1.22
C SER A 142 -4.63 4.41 1.04
N TYR A 143 -3.92 3.98 0.01
CA TYR A 143 -3.62 2.59 -0.30
C TYR A 143 -2.13 2.45 -0.55
N VAL A 144 -1.55 1.37 -0.03
CA VAL A 144 -0.16 0.98 -0.24
C VAL A 144 -0.15 -0.44 -0.78
N ALA A 145 0.57 -0.65 -1.87
CA ALA A 145 1.05 -1.98 -2.26
C ALA A 145 2.56 -1.91 -2.39
N ASP A 146 3.26 -2.82 -1.72
CA ASP A 146 4.71 -2.92 -1.74
C ASP A 146 5.10 -4.30 -2.27
N ASN A 147 5.59 -4.36 -3.51
CA ASN A 147 6.12 -5.56 -4.16
C ASN A 147 7.46 -5.24 -4.85
N ASP A 148 7.68 -5.69 -6.08
CA ASP A 148 8.76 -5.17 -6.93
C ASP A 148 8.68 -3.64 -7.14
N TYR A 149 7.50 -3.06 -6.90
CA TYR A 149 7.23 -1.63 -6.90
C TYR A 149 6.51 -1.23 -5.62
N LEU A 150 6.82 -0.03 -5.14
CA LEU A 150 5.92 0.70 -4.27
C LEU A 150 4.85 1.38 -5.12
N THR A 151 3.59 1.02 -4.90
CA THR A 151 2.42 1.76 -5.38
C THR A 151 1.74 2.44 -4.21
N PHE A 152 1.74 3.77 -4.20
CA PHE A 152 1.05 4.58 -3.20
C PHE A 152 -0.05 5.40 -3.86
N VAL A 153 -1.25 5.35 -3.29
CA VAL A 153 -2.43 6.06 -3.77
C VAL A 153 -3.06 6.79 -2.60
N SER A 154 -3.41 8.07 -2.74
CA SER A 154 -4.05 8.82 -1.65
C SER A 154 -5.04 9.85 -2.16
N GLY A 155 -6.19 9.94 -1.48
CA GLY A 155 -7.14 11.04 -1.64
C GLY A 155 -6.74 12.28 -0.82
N ASN A 156 -5.76 12.15 0.07
CA ASN A 156 -5.22 13.24 0.88
C ASN A 156 -4.03 13.87 0.16
N LYS A 157 -4.30 14.99 -0.53
CA LYS A 157 -3.29 15.71 -1.34
C LYS A 157 -2.07 16.18 -0.55
N ALA A 158 -2.26 16.58 0.71
CA ALA A 158 -1.17 17.04 1.55
C ALA A 158 -0.25 15.87 1.93
N LEU A 159 -0.84 14.74 2.31
CA LEU A 159 -0.09 13.50 2.57
C LEU A 159 0.62 13.01 1.30
N PHE A 160 -0.07 13.02 0.15
CA PHE A 160 0.51 12.63 -1.12
C PHE A 160 1.74 13.47 -1.49
N ALA A 161 1.65 14.79 -1.33
CA ALA A 161 2.77 15.70 -1.58
C ALA A 161 3.98 15.37 -0.68
N SER A 162 3.76 15.12 0.61
CA SER A 162 4.83 14.72 1.54
C SER A 162 5.54 13.43 1.10
N VAL A 163 4.76 12.40 0.76
CA VAL A 163 5.33 11.13 0.29
C VAL A 163 6.10 11.33 -1.02
N LEU A 164 5.53 12.07 -1.98
CA LEU A 164 6.17 12.33 -3.26
C LEU A 164 7.52 13.05 -3.09
N ASP A 165 7.60 14.05 -2.22
CA ASP A 165 8.84 14.79 -1.96
C ASP A 165 9.90 13.93 -1.26
N ALA A 166 9.48 13.05 -0.35
CA ALA A 166 10.39 12.08 0.28
C ALA A 166 10.99 11.11 -0.75
N VAL A 167 10.16 10.56 -1.65
CA VAL A 167 10.63 9.63 -2.69
C VAL A 167 11.56 10.32 -3.70
N LYS A 168 11.23 11.54 -4.13
CA LYS A 168 12.13 12.34 -5.01
C LYS A 168 13.48 12.62 -4.35
N THR A 169 13.50 12.85 -3.05
CA THR A 169 14.74 13.10 -2.31
C THR A 169 15.64 11.86 -2.31
N LEU A 170 15.05 10.67 -2.17
CA LEU A 170 15.78 9.41 -2.30
C LEU A 170 16.31 9.18 -3.72
N ASP A 171 15.50 9.39 -4.75
CA ASP A 171 15.94 9.36 -6.16
C ASP A 171 17.16 10.26 -6.40
N GLY A 172 17.12 11.49 -5.90
CA GLY A 172 18.22 12.45 -6.04
C GLY A 172 19.48 12.07 -5.25
N ALA A 173 19.34 11.41 -4.09
CA ALA A 173 20.47 10.93 -3.30
C ALA A 173 21.16 9.72 -3.95
N THR A 174 20.39 8.76 -4.46
CA THR A 174 20.90 7.58 -5.17
C THR A 174 21.67 8.00 -6.44
N ALA A 175 21.13 8.96 -7.20
CA ALA A 175 21.80 9.47 -8.39
C ALA A 175 23.17 10.13 -8.10
N LYS A 176 23.31 10.81 -6.95
CA LYS A 176 24.60 11.42 -6.54
C LYS A 176 25.64 10.36 -6.14
N LEU A 177 25.24 9.35 -5.38
CA LEU A 177 26.15 8.27 -4.95
C LEU A 177 26.70 7.45 -6.13
N SER A 178 25.90 7.25 -7.18
CA SER A 178 26.34 6.58 -8.42
C SER A 178 27.33 7.41 -9.24
N LEU A 179 27.29 8.74 -9.15
CA LEU A 179 28.24 9.63 -9.85
C LEU A 179 29.59 9.70 -9.12
N ASP A 180 29.59 9.63 -7.78
CA ASP A 180 30.82 9.74 -6.99
C ASP A 180 31.70 8.46 -7.01
N HIS A 181 31.13 7.29 -7.34
CA HIS A 181 31.88 6.03 -7.44
C HIS A 181 32.40 5.71 -8.86
N GLY A 182 32.13 6.57 -9.85
CA GLY A 182 32.61 6.42 -11.23
C GLY A 182 34.00 7.02 -11.50
N GLY A 183 34.70 7.50 -10.46
CA GLY A 183 35.90 8.31 -10.58
C GLY A 183 37.21 7.66 -10.13
N HIS A 184 37.54 6.45 -10.59
CA HIS A 184 38.92 5.98 -10.62
C HIS A 184 39.17 5.16 -11.89
N CYS A 185 39.70 5.84 -12.91
CA CYS A 185 40.52 5.23 -13.96
C CYS A 185 41.91 4.89 -13.42
#